data_AF-A0A9J6A281-F1
#
_entry.id   AF-A0A9J6A281-F1
#
_cell.length_a   1.000
_cell.length_b   1.000
_cell.length_c   1.000
_cell.angle_alpha   90.00
_cell.angle_beta   90.00
_cell.angle_gamma   90.00
#
_symmetry.space_group_name_H-M   'P 1'
#
loop_
_entity.id
_entity.type
_entity.pdbx_description
1 polymer ?
#
loop_
_entity_poly.entity_id
_entity_poly.type
_entity_poly.pdbx_seq_one_letter_code
_entity_poly.pdbx_strand_id
1 'polypeptide(L)'
;MLPLLRKAKRMSCLLSQTLLPSSAANSVCNFKPTHSLIAPHHLLLPRLLGLRPKIGFLGSVRGMATKMDSIQQNPEAISYLNQKEAAEIDEILMGPLGFSVDQLMELAGLSVAAAIAEVYRPSEYSRVLTICGPGNNGGDGLVAARHLYHFGYKPFICYPKRTAKPLYDGLVTQLESLSVPFLSLEDLPKDLSDSFDILVDAIFGFSFHGSPRPPFDDLIQRLVSLKINGDTHQKSSAIISIDIPSGWHVEEGDLSGEGIKPDMLVSLTAPKLCAKRFSGSHHFLGGRFVPPSIRNKFKLQLPAYPGTSMCIRIGKPPKIDISSLRENYISPALLEEEVVADPFDQFQKWFDDAMAAGLKEPNAMALSTTGKDGKP
;
A
#
# COMPACT_ATOMS: atom_id res chain seq x y z
N MET A 1 5.23 31.86 -25.71
CA MET A 1 6.45 31.80 -24.88
C MET A 1 6.16 32.59 -23.61
N LEU A 2 5.58 31.94 -22.60
CA LEU A 2 5.20 32.55 -21.31
C LEU A 2 6.23 32.14 -20.24
N PRO A 3 6.66 33.05 -19.34
CA PRO A 3 7.55 32.68 -18.24
C PRO A 3 6.77 32.04 -17.09
N LEU A 4 7.31 30.91 -16.60
CA LEU A 4 6.90 30.18 -15.40
C LEU A 4 7.14 31.06 -14.15
N LEU A 5 6.07 31.66 -13.64
CA LEU A 5 6.04 32.28 -12.31
C LEU A 5 5.91 31.17 -11.26
N ARG A 6 7.03 30.77 -10.64
CA ARG A 6 7.02 29.99 -9.40
C ARG A 6 6.44 30.87 -8.29
N LYS A 7 5.21 30.59 -7.84
CA LYS A 7 4.60 31.25 -6.68
C LYS A 7 5.26 30.73 -5.40
N ALA A 8 6.10 31.57 -4.78
CA ALA A 8 6.54 31.40 -3.40
C ALA A 8 5.41 31.79 -2.43
N LYS A 9 5.07 30.93 -1.46
CA LYS A 9 4.25 31.33 -0.30
C LYS A 9 5.11 32.23 0.58
N ARG A 10 4.78 33.53 0.67
CA ARG A 10 5.29 34.39 1.74
C ARG A 10 4.44 34.17 2.99
N MET A 11 5.03 33.70 4.08
CA MET A 11 4.46 33.85 5.42
C MET A 11 5.06 35.10 6.06
N SER A 12 4.21 36.04 6.46
CA SER A 12 4.57 37.21 7.24
C SER A 12 4.24 36.92 8.71
N CYS A 13 5.23 36.84 9.59
CA CYS A 13 5.00 36.78 11.04
C CYS A 13 5.33 38.16 11.65
N LEU A 14 4.33 38.83 12.21
CA LEU A 14 4.48 40.02 13.05
C LEU A 14 4.59 39.57 14.50
N LEU A 15 5.79 39.65 15.08
CA LEU A 15 6.00 39.50 16.52
C LEU A 15 6.03 40.89 17.17
N SER A 16 4.96 41.22 17.89
CA SER A 16 4.95 42.33 18.85
C SER A 16 5.27 41.76 20.23
N GLN A 17 6.40 42.16 20.80
CA GLN A 17 6.73 41.96 22.21
C GLN A 17 5.96 42.99 23.04
N THR A 18 5.23 42.56 24.06
CA THR A 18 5.02 43.37 25.27
C THR A 18 4.96 42.49 26.52
N LEU A 19 5.54 43.05 27.58
CA LEU A 19 5.99 42.42 28.80
C LEU A 19 4.86 42.03 29.78
N LEU A 20 5.16 41.00 30.58
CA LEU A 20 4.56 40.59 31.87
C LEU A 20 4.38 41.77 32.87
N PRO A 21 3.49 41.71 33.90
CA PRO A 21 3.69 40.80 35.04
C PRO A 21 2.47 40.24 35.84
N SER A 22 2.77 39.11 36.49
CA SER A 22 2.28 38.47 37.74
C SER A 22 0.89 38.76 38.33
N SER A 23 0.18 37.70 38.75
CA SER A 23 -0.05 37.38 40.18
C SER A 23 -0.87 36.08 40.36
N ALA A 24 -0.76 35.54 41.58
CA ALA A 24 -1.11 34.20 42.04
C ALA A 24 -2.61 33.87 42.12
N ALA A 25 -2.94 32.57 42.15
CA ALA A 25 -3.74 31.96 43.23
C ALA A 25 -3.90 30.45 43.09
N ASN A 26 -3.90 29.80 44.26
CA ASN A 26 -4.11 28.40 44.59
C ASN A 26 -5.27 27.69 43.87
N SER A 27 -5.08 26.41 43.57
CA SER A 27 -6.11 25.40 43.81
C SER A 27 -5.48 24.02 44.02
N VAL A 28 -5.70 23.51 45.23
CA VAL A 28 -5.37 22.18 45.72
C VAL A 28 -6.44 21.21 45.20
N CYS A 29 -6.04 20.16 44.51
CA CYS A 29 -6.88 18.97 44.34
C CYS A 29 -6.06 17.71 44.63
N ASN A 30 -6.34 17.16 45.82
CA ASN A 30 -5.91 15.86 46.29
C ASN A 30 -6.47 14.74 45.41
N PHE A 31 -5.61 13.83 44.92
CA PHE A 31 -6.02 12.46 44.60
C PHE A 31 -5.08 11.48 45.31
N LYS A 32 -5.66 10.72 46.25
CA LYS A 32 -5.00 9.64 46.99
C LYS A 32 -4.82 8.41 46.07
N PRO A 33 -3.70 7.68 46.18
CA PRO A 33 -3.56 6.37 45.57
C PRO A 33 -4.15 5.30 46.49
N THR A 34 -5.11 4.51 46.02
CA THR A 34 -5.53 3.28 46.70
C THR A 34 -4.72 2.11 46.16
N HIS A 35 -3.91 1.53 47.04
CA HIS A 35 -3.30 0.21 46.89
C HIS A 35 -4.38 -0.88 46.86
N SER A 36 -4.26 -1.84 45.93
CA SER A 36 -4.67 -3.22 46.18
C SER A 36 -3.57 -4.15 45.68
N LEU A 37 -3.03 -4.91 46.64
CA LEU A 37 -2.02 -5.95 46.49
C LEU A 37 -2.70 -7.21 45.98
N ILE A 38 -2.20 -7.80 44.89
CA ILE A 38 -2.42 -9.22 44.58
C ILE A 38 -1.05 -9.82 44.25
N ALA A 39 -0.66 -10.82 45.05
CA ALA A 39 0.62 -11.51 45.03
C ALA A 39 0.77 -12.45 43.83
N PRO A 40 1.99 -12.73 43.35
CA PRO A 40 2.24 -13.70 42.29
C PRO A 40 2.38 -15.12 42.86
N HIS A 41 1.66 -16.07 42.27
CA HIS A 41 1.87 -17.50 42.52
C HIS A 41 3.15 -17.99 41.84
N HIS A 42 4.08 -18.50 42.65
CA HIS A 42 5.28 -19.21 42.23
C HIS A 42 4.93 -20.57 41.59
N LEU A 43 5.39 -20.80 40.36
CA LEU A 43 5.44 -22.13 39.74
C LEU A 43 6.89 -22.63 39.75
N LEU A 44 7.09 -23.72 40.49
CA LEU A 44 8.32 -24.49 40.66
C LEU A 44 8.64 -25.27 39.38
N LEU A 45 9.86 -25.13 38.87
CA LEU A 45 10.46 -26.04 37.87
C LEU A 45 11.57 -26.87 38.54
N PRO A 46 11.58 -28.20 38.42
CA PRO A 46 12.67 -29.01 38.95
C PRO A 46 13.90 -29.00 38.03
N ARG A 47 15.06 -28.81 38.66
CA ARG A 47 16.40 -29.07 38.10
C ARG A 47 16.58 -30.56 37.85
N LEU A 48 16.96 -30.95 36.63
CA LEU A 48 17.57 -32.25 36.34
C LEU A 48 19.05 -32.06 36.03
N LEU A 49 19.88 -32.58 36.93
CA LEU A 49 21.32 -32.73 36.82
C LEU A 49 21.63 -34.08 36.17
N GLY A 50 22.59 -34.07 35.24
CA GLY A 50 23.48 -35.19 34.98
C GLY A 50 23.07 -36.14 33.86
N LEU A 51 23.86 -36.15 32.79
CA LEU A 51 24.67 -37.30 32.35
C LEU A 51 25.45 -36.89 31.08
N ARG A 52 26.78 -36.84 31.18
CA ARG A 52 27.68 -36.78 30.02
C ARG A 52 28.04 -38.21 29.61
N PRO A 53 28.14 -38.49 28.29
CA PRO A 53 29.13 -39.43 27.80
C PRO A 53 30.15 -38.73 26.89
N LYS A 54 31.41 -39.16 27.02
CA LYS A 54 32.56 -38.82 26.19
C LYS A 54 32.48 -39.54 24.84
N ILE A 55 32.81 -38.85 23.75
CA ILE A 55 33.47 -39.31 22.50
C ILE A 55 34.03 -37.99 21.91
N GLY A 56 35.26 -37.81 21.46
CA GLY A 56 36.27 -38.66 20.86
C GLY A 56 36.84 -37.81 19.71
N PHE A 57 38.08 -37.34 19.87
CA PHE A 57 38.74 -36.45 18.90
C PHE A 57 39.19 -37.29 17.71
N LEU A 58 38.62 -37.08 16.51
CA LEU A 58 39.22 -37.50 15.25
C LEU A 58 38.60 -36.75 14.06
N GLY A 59 39.45 -36.22 13.16
CA GLY A 59 39.10 -35.96 11.77
C GLY A 59 38.69 -34.53 11.42
N SER A 60 39.67 -33.76 10.92
CA SER A 60 39.42 -32.60 10.08
C SER A 60 38.63 -33.03 8.83
N VAL A 61 37.38 -32.62 8.73
CA VAL A 61 36.61 -32.69 7.48
C VAL A 61 36.46 -31.26 6.98
N ARG A 62 37.16 -30.95 5.89
CA ARG A 62 36.93 -29.73 5.09
C ARG A 62 35.45 -29.66 4.74
N GLY A 63 34.72 -28.75 5.38
CA GLY A 63 33.40 -28.36 4.91
C GLY A 63 33.53 -27.73 3.53
N MET A 64 33.15 -28.47 2.49
CA MET A 64 32.76 -27.88 1.22
C MET A 64 31.51 -27.04 1.51
N ALA A 65 31.71 -25.74 1.70
CA ALA A 65 30.64 -24.77 1.58
C ALA A 65 30.14 -24.85 0.13
N THR A 66 29.05 -25.60 -0.09
CA THR A 66 28.28 -25.49 -1.32
C THR A 66 27.80 -24.05 -1.40
N LYS A 67 28.45 -23.27 -2.29
CA LYS A 67 27.92 -21.99 -2.77
C LYS A 67 26.47 -22.26 -3.17
N MET A 68 25.56 -21.75 -2.35
CA MET A 68 24.18 -21.55 -2.75
C MET A 68 24.28 -20.46 -3.82
N ASP A 69 24.33 -20.88 -5.09
CA ASP A 69 24.24 -19.96 -6.21
C ASP A 69 22.91 -19.22 -6.04
N SER A 70 23.00 -17.98 -5.58
CA SER A 70 21.91 -17.03 -5.64
C SER A 70 21.61 -16.85 -7.14
N ILE A 71 20.62 -17.59 -7.63
CA ILE A 71 20.02 -17.35 -8.93
C ILE A 71 19.51 -15.91 -8.86
N GLN A 72 20.28 -14.98 -9.43
CA GLN A 72 19.79 -13.65 -9.76
C GLN A 72 18.69 -13.85 -10.80
N GLN A 73 17.46 -14.01 -10.34
CA GLN A 73 16.30 -14.06 -11.21
C GLN A 73 16.21 -12.69 -11.89
N ASN A 74 16.29 -12.69 -13.22
CA ASN A 74 16.10 -11.49 -14.01
C ASN A 74 14.66 -10.98 -13.76
N PRO A 75 14.46 -9.81 -13.12
CA PRO A 75 13.12 -9.29 -12.82
C PRO A 75 12.28 -9.04 -14.08
N GLU A 76 12.90 -9.00 -15.26
CA GLU A 76 12.24 -8.74 -16.54
C GLU A 76 11.58 -9.97 -17.19
N ALA A 77 11.85 -11.18 -16.70
CA ALA A 77 11.39 -12.41 -17.35
C ALA A 77 10.14 -13.03 -16.70
N ILE A 78 9.20 -12.22 -16.20
CA ILE A 78 7.96 -12.76 -15.61
C ILE A 78 7.01 -13.31 -16.68
N SER A 79 6.43 -14.49 -16.44
CA SER A 79 5.41 -15.08 -17.33
C SER A 79 4.07 -14.34 -17.21
N TYR A 80 3.39 -14.19 -18.35
CA TYR A 80 2.04 -13.62 -18.43
C TYR A 80 1.08 -14.66 -19.02
N LEU A 81 -0.08 -14.82 -18.39
CA LEU A 81 -1.08 -15.81 -18.79
C LEU A 81 -2.09 -15.22 -19.77
N ASN A 82 -2.47 -16.00 -20.77
CA ASN A 82 -3.70 -15.75 -21.52
C ASN A 82 -4.94 -16.17 -20.71
N GLN A 83 -6.15 -15.84 -21.19
CA GLN A 83 -7.37 -16.09 -20.43
C GLN A 83 -7.61 -17.60 -20.19
N LYS A 84 -7.31 -18.42 -21.20
CA LYS A 84 -7.48 -19.87 -21.15
C LYS A 84 -6.53 -20.52 -20.14
N GLU A 85 -5.26 -20.12 -20.13
CA GLU A 85 -4.26 -20.63 -19.18
C GLU A 85 -4.62 -20.28 -17.74
N ALA A 86 -5.10 -19.05 -17.51
CA ALA A 86 -5.57 -18.63 -16.20
C ALA A 86 -6.73 -19.50 -15.71
N ALA A 87 -7.73 -19.76 -16.57
CA ALA A 87 -8.85 -20.63 -16.24
C ALA A 87 -8.40 -22.07 -15.96
N GLU A 88 -7.49 -22.62 -16.79
CA GLU A 88 -7.00 -23.99 -16.62
C GLU A 88 -6.20 -24.15 -15.31
N ILE A 89 -5.40 -23.16 -14.93
CA ILE A 89 -4.66 -23.17 -13.66
C ILE A 89 -5.64 -23.20 -12.48
N ASP A 90 -6.66 -22.35 -12.50
CA ASP A 90 -7.68 -22.28 -11.45
C ASP A 90 -8.45 -23.61 -11.32
N GLU A 91 -8.83 -24.22 -12.45
CA GLU A 91 -9.48 -25.55 -12.47
C GLU A 91 -8.58 -26.64 -11.87
N ILE A 92 -7.28 -26.62 -12.16
CA ILE A 92 -6.33 -27.61 -11.63
C ILE A 92 -6.11 -27.39 -10.13
N LEU A 93 -5.97 -26.14 -9.68
CA LEU A 93 -5.81 -25.82 -8.26
C LEU A 93 -7.02 -26.30 -7.46
N MET A 94 -8.23 -26.00 -7.93
CA MET A 94 -9.45 -26.31 -7.19
C MET A 94 -9.95 -27.75 -7.35
N GLY A 95 -9.60 -28.40 -8.47
CA GLY A 95 -9.95 -29.79 -8.73
C GLY A 95 -8.88 -30.75 -8.18
N PRO A 96 -7.97 -31.25 -9.03
CA PRO A 96 -7.03 -32.31 -8.68
C PRO A 96 -6.03 -31.96 -7.57
N LEU A 97 -5.74 -30.67 -7.33
CA LEU A 97 -4.83 -30.26 -6.25
C LEU A 97 -5.55 -29.98 -4.92
N GLY A 98 -6.88 -30.01 -4.90
CA GLY A 98 -7.69 -30.03 -3.69
C GLY A 98 -7.74 -28.72 -2.89
N PHE A 99 -7.33 -27.59 -3.48
CA PHE A 99 -7.56 -26.30 -2.84
C PHE A 99 -9.04 -25.94 -2.90
N SER A 100 -9.61 -25.51 -1.79
CA SER A 100 -10.97 -24.98 -1.82
C SER A 100 -10.97 -23.51 -2.25
N VAL A 101 -12.11 -23.04 -2.78
CA VAL A 101 -12.28 -21.66 -3.28
C VAL A 101 -11.99 -20.65 -2.16
N ASP A 102 -12.49 -20.92 -0.95
CA ASP A 102 -12.29 -20.08 0.23
C ASP A 102 -10.81 -19.97 0.63
N GLN A 103 -10.03 -21.05 0.54
CA GLN A 103 -8.58 -21.02 0.82
C GLN A 103 -7.83 -20.12 -0.16
N LEU A 104 -8.08 -20.28 -1.46
CA LEU A 104 -7.40 -19.48 -2.49
C LEU A 104 -7.81 -18.01 -2.39
N MET A 105 -9.10 -17.75 -2.19
CA MET A 105 -9.66 -16.41 -2.02
C MET A 105 -9.14 -15.71 -0.76
N GLU A 106 -9.00 -16.43 0.36
CA GLU A 106 -8.43 -15.89 1.60
C GLU A 106 -6.99 -15.41 1.37
N LEU A 107 -6.18 -16.24 0.70
CA LEU A 107 -4.78 -15.93 0.39
C LEU A 107 -4.66 -14.81 -0.66
N ALA A 108 -5.55 -14.78 -1.65
CA ALA A 108 -5.60 -13.75 -2.67
C ALA A 108 -5.94 -12.38 -2.05
N GLY A 109 -7.04 -12.29 -1.30
CA GLY A 109 -7.44 -11.04 -0.64
C GLY A 109 -6.43 -10.57 0.40
N LEU A 110 -5.79 -11.48 1.16
CA LEU A 110 -4.66 -11.13 2.04
C LEU A 110 -3.49 -10.54 1.24
N SER A 111 -3.17 -11.10 0.07
CA SER A 111 -2.10 -10.57 -0.79
C SER A 111 -2.42 -9.17 -1.31
N VAL A 112 -3.69 -8.90 -1.66
CA VAL A 112 -4.17 -7.58 -2.08
C VAL A 112 -4.05 -6.57 -0.93
N ALA A 113 -4.54 -6.92 0.26
CA ALA A 113 -4.46 -6.05 1.43
C ALA A 113 -2.99 -5.74 1.81
N ALA A 114 -2.12 -6.75 1.73
CA ALA A 114 -0.69 -6.58 1.99
C ALA A 114 -0.02 -5.66 0.97
N ALA A 115 -0.33 -5.81 -0.33
CA ALA A 115 0.22 -4.94 -1.38
C ALA A 115 -0.22 -3.48 -1.20
N ILE A 116 -1.48 -3.24 -0.84
CA ILE A 116 -1.99 -1.90 -0.50
C ILE A 116 -1.23 -1.34 0.70
N ALA A 117 -1.06 -2.14 1.76
CA ALA A 117 -0.38 -1.72 2.98
C ALA A 117 1.12 -1.45 2.82
N GLU A 118 1.77 -2.09 1.86
CA GLU A 118 3.18 -1.84 1.53
C GLU A 118 3.39 -0.43 0.93
N VAL A 119 2.37 0.12 0.28
CA VAL A 119 2.48 1.39 -0.47
C VAL A 119 1.78 2.56 0.22
N TYR A 120 0.53 2.36 0.65
CA TYR A 120 -0.34 3.44 1.06
C TYR A 120 -0.58 3.39 2.56
N ARG A 121 0.25 4.08 3.37
CA ARG A 121 0.17 3.99 4.84
C ARG A 121 -1.23 4.38 5.37
N PRO A 122 -1.82 3.67 6.36
CA PRO A 122 -3.15 4.00 6.89
C PRO A 122 -3.25 5.41 7.48
N SER A 123 -2.14 5.96 8.00
CA SER A 123 -2.06 7.32 8.52
C SER A 123 -2.25 8.40 7.45
N GLU A 124 -1.96 8.05 6.19
CA GLU A 124 -2.08 8.95 5.05
C GLU A 124 -3.32 8.58 4.23
N TYR A 125 -3.53 7.30 3.93
CA TYR A 125 -4.63 6.75 3.13
C TYR A 125 -5.56 5.88 3.97
N SER A 126 -6.44 6.50 4.75
CA SER A 126 -7.23 5.77 5.75
C SER A 126 -8.51 5.17 5.19
N ARG A 127 -9.27 5.93 4.38
CA ARG A 127 -10.61 5.52 3.91
C ARG A 127 -10.52 4.73 2.62
N VAL A 128 -10.97 3.48 2.65
CA VAL A 128 -10.88 2.55 1.52
C VAL A 128 -12.30 2.19 1.07
N LEU A 129 -12.70 2.51 -0.17
CA LEU A 129 -13.91 1.95 -0.76
C LEU A 129 -13.55 0.75 -1.62
N THR A 130 -14.12 -0.41 -1.32
CA THR A 130 -14.00 -1.61 -2.15
C THR A 130 -15.30 -1.84 -2.91
N ILE A 131 -15.22 -1.83 -4.24
CA ILE A 131 -16.35 -2.05 -5.13
C ILE A 131 -16.31 -3.50 -5.62
N CYS A 132 -17.19 -4.33 -5.07
CA CYS A 132 -17.20 -5.77 -5.29
C CYS A 132 -18.18 -6.16 -6.40
N GLY A 133 -17.70 -6.97 -7.35
CA GLY A 133 -18.55 -7.61 -8.34
C GLY A 133 -19.16 -8.94 -7.85
N PRO A 134 -19.97 -9.61 -8.68
CA PRO A 134 -20.75 -10.79 -8.28
C PRO A 134 -19.95 -12.11 -8.38
N GLY A 135 -18.66 -12.05 -8.69
CA GLY A 135 -17.80 -13.21 -8.90
C GLY A 135 -16.68 -13.33 -7.89
N ASN A 136 -15.72 -14.21 -8.18
CA ASN A 136 -14.57 -14.46 -7.31
C ASN A 136 -13.76 -13.19 -7.02
N ASN A 137 -13.57 -12.31 -8.02
CA ASN A 137 -12.86 -11.03 -7.83
C ASN A 137 -13.54 -10.15 -6.76
N GLY A 138 -14.87 -10.17 -6.69
CA GLY A 138 -15.61 -9.48 -5.63
C GLY A 138 -15.40 -10.13 -4.26
N GLY A 139 -15.32 -11.46 -4.21
CA GLY A 139 -14.94 -12.20 -3.00
C GLY A 139 -13.52 -11.86 -2.53
N ASP A 140 -12.55 -11.77 -3.45
CA ASP A 140 -11.18 -11.32 -3.16
C ASP A 140 -11.19 -9.90 -2.56
N GLY A 141 -12.04 -9.01 -3.11
CA GLY A 141 -12.28 -7.68 -2.56
C GLY A 141 -12.85 -7.68 -1.13
N LEU A 142 -13.86 -8.52 -0.85
CA LEU A 142 -14.42 -8.65 0.50
C LEU A 142 -13.38 -9.15 1.52
N VAL A 143 -12.57 -10.14 1.13
CA VAL A 143 -11.45 -10.64 1.96
C VAL A 143 -10.42 -9.52 2.16
N ALA A 144 -10.01 -8.83 1.10
CA ALA A 144 -9.05 -7.75 1.17
C ALA A 144 -9.51 -6.64 2.11
N ALA A 145 -10.79 -6.23 2.02
CA ALA A 145 -11.36 -5.23 2.92
C ALA A 145 -11.34 -5.66 4.39
N ARG A 146 -11.62 -6.94 4.68
CA ARG A 146 -11.51 -7.48 6.04
C ARG A 146 -10.08 -7.41 6.57
N HIS A 147 -9.08 -7.78 5.78
CA HIS A 147 -7.68 -7.66 6.19
C HIS A 147 -7.25 -6.20 6.34
N LEU A 148 -7.69 -5.31 5.46
CA LEU A 148 -7.43 -3.87 5.56
C LEU A 148 -8.00 -3.28 6.86
N TYR A 149 -9.17 -3.73 7.33
CA TYR A 149 -9.66 -3.36 8.66
C TYR A 149 -8.63 -3.72 9.76
N HIS A 150 -8.14 -4.96 9.75
CA HIS A 150 -7.13 -5.42 10.71
C HIS A 150 -5.78 -4.73 10.57
N PHE A 151 -5.46 -4.18 9.39
CA PHE A 151 -4.25 -3.38 9.14
C PHE A 151 -4.41 -1.90 9.54
N GLY A 152 -5.57 -1.50 10.08
CA GLY A 152 -5.81 -0.15 10.60
C GLY A 152 -6.44 0.83 9.61
N TYR A 153 -6.91 0.35 8.45
CA TYR A 153 -7.70 1.15 7.51
C TYR A 153 -9.17 1.25 7.95
N LYS A 154 -9.91 2.14 7.29
CA LYS A 154 -11.36 2.28 7.42
C LYS A 154 -12.02 1.85 6.11
N PRO A 155 -12.29 0.55 5.92
CA PRO A 155 -12.93 0.06 4.71
C PRO A 155 -14.43 0.39 4.67
N PHE A 156 -14.94 0.52 3.46
CA PHE A 156 -16.34 0.65 3.07
C PHE A 156 -16.56 -0.28 1.88
N ILE A 157 -17.72 -0.92 1.81
CA ILE A 157 -18.03 -1.87 0.74
C ILE A 157 -19.18 -1.36 -0.11
N CYS A 158 -19.02 -1.38 -1.43
CA CYS A 158 -20.14 -1.33 -2.37
C CYS A 158 -20.27 -2.72 -3.02
N TYR A 159 -21.33 -3.46 -2.71
CA TYR A 159 -21.57 -4.80 -3.26
C TYR A 159 -22.99 -4.91 -3.84
N PRO A 160 -23.24 -4.29 -5.01
CA PRO A 160 -24.59 -4.03 -5.51
C PRO A 160 -25.31 -5.28 -6.02
N LYS A 161 -24.57 -6.33 -6.42
CA LYS A 161 -25.13 -7.63 -6.81
C LYS A 161 -24.47 -8.73 -5.99
N ARG A 162 -25.05 -8.99 -4.81
CA ARG A 162 -24.58 -10.04 -3.90
C ARG A 162 -24.78 -11.43 -4.49
N THR A 163 -23.78 -12.29 -4.34
CA THR A 163 -23.82 -13.66 -4.83
C THR A 163 -24.52 -14.55 -3.80
N ALA A 164 -25.63 -15.17 -4.17
CA ALA A 164 -26.40 -16.05 -3.29
C ALA A 164 -25.72 -17.42 -3.13
N LYS A 165 -24.60 -17.45 -2.39
CA LYS A 165 -23.82 -18.66 -2.06
C LYS A 165 -23.29 -18.54 -0.63
N PRO A 166 -23.27 -19.63 0.17
CA PRO A 166 -22.86 -19.59 1.57
C PRO A 166 -21.47 -18.97 1.82
N LEU A 167 -20.52 -19.19 0.89
CA LEU A 167 -19.20 -18.58 0.95
C LEU A 167 -19.28 -17.05 1.03
N TYR A 168 -20.07 -16.43 0.16
CA TYR A 168 -20.18 -14.97 0.06
C TYR A 168 -21.01 -14.40 1.21
N ASP A 169 -22.05 -15.11 1.66
CA ASP A 169 -22.82 -14.75 2.86
C ASP A 169 -21.92 -14.74 4.11
N GLY A 170 -21.02 -15.72 4.21
CA GLY A 170 -20.01 -15.78 5.27
C GLY A 170 -19.03 -14.60 5.23
N LEU A 171 -18.51 -14.25 4.05
CA LEU A 171 -17.62 -13.08 3.89
C LEU A 171 -18.31 -11.77 4.29
N VAL A 172 -19.58 -11.59 3.89
CA VAL A 172 -20.39 -10.44 4.30
C VAL A 172 -20.58 -10.41 5.80
N THR A 173 -20.96 -11.54 6.41
CA THR A 173 -21.16 -11.66 7.86
C THR A 173 -19.89 -11.32 8.64
N GLN A 174 -18.71 -11.74 8.15
CA GLN A 174 -17.43 -11.40 8.76
C GLN A 174 -17.18 -9.88 8.74
N LEU A 175 -17.44 -9.20 7.63
CA LEU A 175 -17.30 -7.74 7.52
C LEU A 175 -18.30 -6.99 8.41
N GLU A 176 -19.56 -7.43 8.43
CA GLU A 176 -20.60 -6.88 9.30
C GLU A 176 -20.25 -7.05 10.78
N SER A 177 -19.64 -8.18 11.18
CA SER A 177 -19.17 -8.40 12.55
C SER A 177 -18.06 -7.43 12.99
N LEU A 178 -17.32 -6.87 12.03
CA LEU A 178 -16.30 -5.83 12.25
C LEU A 178 -16.89 -4.41 12.14
N SER A 179 -18.21 -4.30 11.94
CA SER A 179 -18.93 -3.04 11.68
C SER A 179 -18.42 -2.30 10.45
N VAL A 180 -17.94 -3.03 9.43
CA VAL A 180 -17.56 -2.42 8.14
C VAL A 180 -18.83 -1.99 7.39
N PRO A 181 -18.97 -0.70 7.00
CA PRO A 181 -20.17 -0.23 6.33
C PRO A 181 -20.34 -0.79 4.92
N PHE A 182 -21.55 -1.22 4.58
CA PHE A 182 -21.96 -1.52 3.21
C PHE A 182 -22.81 -0.36 2.67
N LEU A 183 -22.34 0.30 1.61
CA LEU A 183 -23.00 1.40 0.94
C LEU A 183 -23.80 0.89 -0.26
N SER A 184 -25.05 1.36 -0.37
CA SER A 184 -25.83 1.20 -1.59
C SER A 184 -25.28 2.10 -2.71
N LEU A 185 -25.78 1.94 -3.94
CA LEU A 185 -25.37 2.81 -5.06
C LEU A 185 -25.83 4.25 -4.84
N GLU A 186 -26.95 4.40 -4.16
CA GLU A 186 -27.60 5.67 -3.82
C GLU A 186 -26.85 6.41 -2.71
N ASP A 187 -26.22 5.66 -1.78
CA ASP A 187 -25.41 6.20 -0.69
C ASP A 187 -23.98 6.57 -1.13
N LEU A 188 -23.55 6.12 -2.31
CA LEU A 188 -22.24 6.50 -2.82
C LEU A 188 -22.20 7.99 -3.18
N PRO A 189 -21.17 8.73 -2.73
CA PRO A 189 -21.00 10.12 -3.12
C PRO A 189 -20.81 10.23 -4.63
N LYS A 190 -21.22 11.36 -5.19
CA LYS A 190 -21.05 11.64 -6.63
C LYS A 190 -19.58 11.66 -7.02
N ASP A 191 -18.76 12.33 -6.21
CA ASP A 191 -17.31 12.29 -6.33
C ASP A 191 -16.75 11.34 -5.27
N LEU A 192 -16.24 10.20 -5.72
CA LEU A 192 -15.65 9.20 -4.83
C LEU A 192 -14.31 9.70 -4.24
N SER A 193 -13.61 10.61 -4.93
CA SER A 193 -12.29 11.06 -4.49
C SER A 193 -12.30 11.94 -3.25
N ASP A 194 -13.39 12.70 -3.05
CA ASP A 194 -13.57 13.50 -1.84
C ASP A 194 -13.81 12.65 -0.59
N SER A 195 -14.33 11.43 -0.78
CA SER A 195 -14.82 10.57 0.31
C SER A 195 -13.93 9.37 0.60
N PHE A 196 -13.02 9.01 -0.30
CA PHE A 196 -12.18 7.83 -0.15
C PHE A 196 -10.76 8.11 -0.63
N ASP A 197 -9.78 7.66 0.14
CA ASP A 197 -8.36 7.79 -0.19
C ASP A 197 -7.92 6.70 -1.17
N ILE A 198 -8.54 5.54 -1.08
CA ILE A 198 -8.26 4.33 -1.86
C ILE A 198 -9.58 3.81 -2.42
N LEU A 199 -9.58 3.48 -3.71
CA LEU A 199 -10.69 2.87 -4.41
C LEU A 199 -10.23 1.52 -4.97
N VAL A 200 -10.72 0.44 -4.38
CA VAL A 200 -10.39 -0.92 -4.79
C VAL A 200 -11.42 -1.40 -5.80
N ASP A 201 -10.97 -1.55 -7.04
CA ASP A 201 -11.66 -2.19 -8.14
C ASP A 201 -11.57 -3.71 -7.99
N ALA A 202 -12.62 -4.29 -7.43
CA ALA A 202 -12.83 -5.72 -7.24
C ALA A 202 -14.05 -6.20 -8.05
N ILE A 203 -14.35 -5.56 -9.19
CA ILE A 203 -15.59 -5.80 -9.94
C ILE A 203 -15.46 -7.05 -10.81
N PHE A 204 -14.55 -7.06 -11.79
CA PHE A 204 -14.40 -8.13 -12.75
C PHE A 204 -12.96 -8.62 -12.83
N GLY A 205 -12.77 -9.93 -12.64
CA GLY A 205 -11.47 -10.59 -12.82
C GLY A 205 -11.33 -11.20 -14.22
N PHE A 206 -10.30 -12.04 -14.40
CA PHE A 206 -9.97 -12.63 -15.69
C PHE A 206 -11.06 -13.50 -16.33
N SER A 207 -12.03 -14.02 -15.57
CA SER A 207 -13.09 -14.89 -16.12
C SER A 207 -14.28 -14.12 -16.69
N PHE A 208 -14.25 -12.78 -16.66
CA PHE A 208 -15.35 -11.97 -17.21
C PHE A 208 -15.33 -11.95 -18.74
N HIS A 209 -16.53 -11.97 -19.34
CA HIS A 209 -16.72 -11.92 -20.78
C HIS A 209 -17.81 -10.91 -21.14
N GLY A 210 -17.61 -10.24 -22.29
CA GLY A 210 -18.55 -9.26 -22.83
C GLY A 210 -18.39 -7.87 -22.21
N SER A 211 -19.39 -7.02 -22.43
CA SER A 211 -19.39 -5.64 -21.93
C SER A 211 -19.98 -5.55 -20.52
N PRO A 212 -19.44 -4.68 -19.64
CA PRO A 212 -20.07 -4.33 -18.38
C PRO A 212 -21.55 -3.93 -18.59
N ARG A 213 -22.42 -4.37 -17.68
CA ARG A 213 -23.85 -4.04 -17.69
C ARG A 213 -24.24 -3.38 -16.37
N PRO A 214 -25.39 -2.68 -16.31
CA PRO A 214 -25.89 -2.10 -15.08
C PRO A 214 -25.92 -3.09 -13.91
N PRO A 215 -25.50 -2.66 -12.70
CA PRO A 215 -25.04 -1.31 -12.34
C PRO A 215 -23.51 -1.09 -12.49
N PHE A 216 -22.78 -2.05 -13.06
CA PHE A 216 -21.32 -2.03 -13.06
C PHE A 216 -20.70 -1.12 -14.12
N ASP A 217 -21.42 -0.84 -15.20
CA ASP A 217 -21.04 0.16 -16.19
C ASP A 217 -20.93 1.56 -15.56
N ASP A 218 -21.93 2.00 -14.78
CA ASP A 218 -21.88 3.29 -14.06
C ASP A 218 -20.72 3.34 -13.06
N LEU A 219 -20.52 2.27 -12.28
CA LEU A 219 -19.43 2.20 -11.31
C LEU A 219 -18.05 2.29 -11.98
N ILE A 220 -17.85 1.59 -13.09
CA ILE A 220 -16.62 1.68 -13.89
C ILE A 220 -16.45 3.10 -14.43
N GLN A 221 -17.51 3.73 -14.95
CA GLN A 221 -17.46 5.11 -15.44
C GLN A 221 -17.13 6.12 -14.34
N ARG A 222 -17.62 5.90 -13.11
CA ARG A 222 -17.23 6.72 -11.94
C ARG A 222 -15.75 6.59 -11.62
N LEU A 223 -15.17 5.39 -11.71
CA LEU A 223 -13.73 5.17 -11.53
C LEU A 223 -12.90 5.81 -12.64
N VAL A 224 -13.36 5.74 -13.90
CA VAL A 224 -12.71 6.38 -15.05
C VAL A 224 -12.73 7.91 -14.94
N SER A 225 -13.85 8.47 -14.47
CA SER A 225 -14.06 9.92 -14.38
C SER A 225 -13.28 10.60 -13.26
N LEU A 226 -12.53 9.84 -12.46
CA LEU A 226 -11.72 10.38 -11.38
C LEU A 226 -10.62 11.26 -11.97
N LYS A 227 -10.67 12.54 -11.61
CA LYS A 227 -9.64 13.49 -11.98
C LYS A 227 -8.34 13.09 -11.28
N ILE A 228 -7.35 12.67 -12.06
CA ILE A 228 -5.96 12.74 -11.61
C ILE A 228 -5.64 14.23 -11.53
N ASN A 229 -5.89 14.82 -10.36
CA ASN A 229 -5.68 16.25 -10.13
C ASN A 229 -4.18 16.53 -10.15
N GLY A 230 -3.65 16.86 -11.34
CA GLY A 230 -2.25 17.17 -11.54
C GLY A 230 -1.79 18.54 -11.01
N ASP A 231 -2.71 19.38 -10.49
CA ASP A 231 -2.42 20.80 -10.22
C ASP A 231 -3.04 21.38 -8.94
N THR A 232 -3.75 20.59 -8.12
CA THR A 232 -4.19 21.02 -6.79
C THR A 232 -3.36 20.29 -5.73
N HIS A 233 -2.88 20.99 -4.71
CA HIS A 233 -2.17 20.43 -3.55
C HIS A 233 -3.03 19.46 -2.70
N GLN A 234 -4.11 18.91 -3.26
CA GLN A 234 -5.05 18.04 -2.60
C GLN A 234 -4.70 16.59 -2.92
N LYS A 235 -4.61 15.79 -1.86
CA LYS A 235 -4.28 14.37 -1.94
C LYS A 235 -5.22 13.65 -2.91
N SER A 236 -4.65 13.08 -3.99
CA SER A 236 -5.42 12.34 -4.98
C SER A 236 -5.70 10.93 -4.51
N SER A 237 -6.92 10.44 -4.74
CA SER A 237 -7.30 9.05 -4.43
C SER A 237 -6.59 8.07 -5.35
N ALA A 238 -6.15 6.95 -4.78
CA ALA A 238 -5.50 5.88 -5.55
C ALA A 238 -6.51 4.81 -5.96
N ILE A 239 -6.53 4.46 -7.25
CA ILE A 239 -7.30 3.33 -7.75
C ILE A 239 -6.41 2.08 -7.72
N ILE A 240 -6.91 1.00 -7.12
CA ILE A 240 -6.23 -0.30 -7.06
C ILE A 240 -7.11 -1.35 -7.71
N SER A 241 -6.64 -1.99 -8.78
CA SER A 241 -7.37 -3.08 -9.43
C SER A 241 -6.86 -4.44 -8.97
N ILE A 242 -7.79 -5.31 -8.59
CA ILE A 242 -7.52 -6.71 -8.27
C ILE A 242 -7.53 -7.52 -9.55
N ASP A 243 -6.43 -8.23 -9.77
CA ASP A 243 -6.15 -9.14 -10.87
C ASP A 243 -6.02 -8.51 -12.26
N ILE A 244 -7.08 -7.84 -12.72
CA ILE A 244 -7.20 -7.12 -13.98
C ILE A 244 -8.05 -5.87 -13.73
N PRO A 245 -7.74 -4.71 -14.35
CA PRO A 245 -8.62 -3.56 -14.28
C PRO A 245 -9.97 -3.84 -14.93
N SER A 246 -11.06 -3.62 -14.21
CA SER A 246 -12.40 -3.96 -14.68
C SER A 246 -12.75 -3.22 -15.96
N GLY A 247 -13.26 -3.97 -16.95
CA GLY A 247 -13.56 -3.46 -18.28
C GLY A 247 -12.41 -3.59 -19.30
N TRP A 248 -11.20 -3.98 -18.87
CA TRP A 248 -10.11 -4.30 -19.80
C TRP A 248 -10.32 -5.68 -20.43
N HIS A 249 -9.86 -5.84 -21.68
CA HIS A 249 -9.72 -7.15 -22.30
C HIS A 249 -8.57 -7.91 -21.62
N VAL A 250 -8.77 -9.17 -21.26
CA VAL A 250 -7.84 -9.98 -20.45
C VAL A 250 -6.44 -10.08 -21.06
N GLU A 251 -6.36 -10.04 -22.39
CA GLU A 251 -5.09 -10.19 -23.12
C GLU A 251 -4.60 -8.90 -23.76
N GLU A 252 -5.52 -8.06 -24.23
CA GLU A 252 -5.18 -6.89 -25.03
C GLU A 252 -5.15 -5.60 -24.20
N GLY A 253 -5.70 -5.63 -22.99
CA GLY A 253 -5.80 -4.49 -22.09
C GLY A 253 -6.95 -3.56 -22.44
N ASP A 254 -6.73 -2.27 -22.24
CA ASP A 254 -7.70 -1.22 -22.52
C ASP A 254 -7.84 -0.97 -24.03
N LEU A 255 -8.86 -1.60 -24.65
CA LEU A 255 -9.12 -1.48 -26.08
C LEU A 255 -9.67 -0.10 -26.48
N SER A 256 -10.40 0.58 -25.59
CA SER A 256 -10.94 1.93 -25.89
C SER A 256 -9.91 3.03 -25.62
N GLY A 257 -8.93 2.76 -24.76
CA GLY A 257 -7.97 3.77 -24.28
C GLY A 257 -8.53 4.66 -23.16
N GLU A 258 -9.83 4.54 -22.89
CA GLU A 258 -10.62 5.32 -21.92
C GLU A 258 -11.01 4.48 -20.70
N GLY A 259 -10.47 3.27 -20.56
CA GLY A 259 -10.71 2.40 -19.41
C GLY A 259 -10.06 2.92 -18.13
N ILE A 260 -10.34 2.21 -17.02
CA ILE A 260 -9.78 2.52 -15.70
C ILE A 260 -8.25 2.60 -15.78
N LYS A 261 -7.66 3.62 -15.16
CA LYS A 261 -6.21 3.81 -15.03
C LYS A 261 -5.80 3.61 -13.57
N PRO A 262 -5.58 2.37 -13.11
CA PRO A 262 -5.19 2.13 -11.73
C PRO A 262 -3.79 2.63 -11.45
N ASP A 263 -3.58 3.19 -10.26
CA ASP A 263 -2.23 3.48 -9.75
C ASP A 263 -1.54 2.18 -9.29
N MET A 264 -2.33 1.22 -8.79
CA MET A 264 -1.85 -0.12 -8.46
C MET A 264 -2.63 -1.24 -9.15
N LEU A 265 -1.91 -2.21 -9.70
CA LEU A 265 -2.46 -3.49 -10.15
C LEU A 265 -1.90 -4.61 -9.27
N VAL A 266 -2.77 -5.44 -8.69
CA VAL A 266 -2.35 -6.65 -7.95
C VAL A 266 -2.74 -7.87 -8.76
N SER A 267 -1.81 -8.41 -9.55
CA SER A 267 -2.03 -9.66 -10.28
C SER A 267 -2.03 -10.86 -9.33
N LEU A 268 -3.01 -11.76 -9.47
CA LEU A 268 -3.12 -12.96 -8.66
C LEU A 268 -2.64 -14.20 -9.42
N THR A 269 -1.95 -15.12 -8.73
CA THR A 269 -1.38 -16.37 -9.26
C THR A 269 -0.20 -16.13 -10.22
N ALA A 270 -0.48 -15.46 -11.34
CA ALA A 270 0.47 -14.88 -12.27
C ALA A 270 -0.20 -13.70 -13.02
N PRO A 271 0.56 -12.72 -13.52
CA PRO A 271 0.00 -11.62 -14.31
C PRO A 271 -0.73 -12.12 -15.55
N LYS A 272 -1.86 -11.49 -15.90
CA LYS A 272 -2.54 -11.73 -17.18
C LYS A 272 -1.93 -10.86 -18.28
N LEU A 273 -2.06 -11.28 -19.54
CA LEU A 273 -1.44 -10.62 -20.69
C LEU A 273 -1.75 -9.11 -20.78
N CYS A 274 -2.96 -8.69 -20.41
CA CYS A 274 -3.34 -7.27 -20.33
C CYS A 274 -2.42 -6.44 -19.42
N ALA A 275 -1.83 -7.04 -18.38
CA ALA A 275 -0.94 -6.35 -17.45
C ALA A 275 0.36 -5.86 -18.13
N LYS A 276 0.68 -6.32 -19.35
CA LYS A 276 1.75 -5.72 -20.18
C LYS A 276 1.43 -4.29 -20.62
N ARG A 277 0.15 -3.91 -20.61
CA ARG A 277 -0.34 -2.55 -20.92
C ARG A 277 -0.49 -1.69 -19.66
N PHE A 278 -0.29 -2.26 -18.48
CA PHE A 278 -0.36 -1.51 -17.24
C PHE A 278 0.76 -0.46 -17.19
N SER A 279 0.38 0.77 -16.83
CA SER A 279 1.27 1.93 -16.79
C SER A 279 1.20 2.69 -15.46
N GLY A 280 0.52 2.14 -14.46
CA GLY A 280 0.46 2.72 -13.12
C GLY A 280 1.77 2.55 -12.35
N SER A 281 1.84 3.18 -11.17
CA SER A 281 3.07 3.28 -10.37
C SER A 281 3.45 1.97 -9.66
N HIS A 282 2.46 1.09 -9.43
CA HIS A 282 2.60 -0.06 -8.55
C HIS A 282 2.04 -1.34 -9.19
N HIS A 283 2.91 -2.25 -9.64
CA HIS A 283 2.47 -3.59 -10.04
C HIS A 283 2.94 -4.61 -9.01
N PHE A 284 2.01 -5.34 -8.41
CA PHE A 284 2.28 -6.42 -7.47
C PHE A 284 1.83 -7.77 -8.01
N LEU A 285 2.56 -8.80 -7.64
CA LEU A 285 2.16 -10.19 -7.76
C LEU A 285 1.77 -10.70 -6.37
N GLY A 286 0.55 -11.21 -6.25
CA GLY A 286 0.02 -11.88 -5.07
C GLY A 286 -0.42 -13.32 -5.37
N GLY A 287 -1.01 -13.98 -4.37
CA GLY A 287 -1.42 -15.38 -4.50
C GLY A 287 -0.23 -16.33 -4.41
N ARG A 288 0.52 -16.22 -3.30
CA ARG A 288 1.69 -17.08 -2.99
C ARG A 288 1.26 -18.51 -2.60
N PHE A 289 0.65 -19.22 -3.54
CA PHE A 289 0.21 -20.61 -3.36
C PHE A 289 0.51 -21.50 -4.57
N VAL A 290 1.08 -20.95 -5.66
CA VAL A 290 1.35 -21.68 -6.91
C VAL A 290 2.35 -22.83 -6.71
N PRO A 291 1.90 -24.11 -6.79
CA PRO A 291 2.76 -25.26 -6.55
C PRO A 291 3.80 -25.46 -7.65
N PRO A 292 4.94 -26.13 -7.37
CA PRO A 292 5.96 -26.42 -8.39
C PRO A 292 5.41 -27.18 -9.61
N SER A 293 4.43 -28.06 -9.42
CA SER A 293 3.78 -28.81 -10.51
C SER A 293 3.10 -27.88 -11.53
N ILE A 294 2.40 -26.85 -11.07
CA ILE A 294 1.79 -25.82 -11.92
C ILE A 294 2.88 -25.00 -12.62
N ARG A 295 3.89 -24.53 -11.87
CA ARG A 295 5.00 -23.77 -12.47
C ARG A 295 5.69 -24.54 -13.59
N ASN A 296 5.93 -25.83 -13.39
CA ASN A 296 6.57 -26.69 -14.38
C ASN A 296 5.65 -26.96 -15.59
N LYS A 297 4.36 -27.27 -15.35
CA LYS A 297 3.39 -27.55 -16.43
C LYS A 297 3.22 -26.36 -17.36
N PHE A 298 3.04 -25.16 -16.81
CA PHE A 298 2.80 -23.93 -17.58
C PHE A 298 4.08 -23.13 -17.85
N LYS A 299 5.25 -23.65 -17.47
CA LYS A 299 6.57 -23.00 -17.62
C LYS A 299 6.59 -21.58 -17.04
N LEU A 300 5.96 -21.40 -15.89
CA LEU A 300 5.82 -20.10 -15.25
C LEU A 300 7.14 -19.64 -14.64
N GLN A 301 7.61 -18.49 -15.10
CA GLN A 301 8.70 -17.75 -14.49
C GLN A 301 8.09 -16.76 -13.50
N LEU A 302 8.07 -17.14 -12.22
CA LEU A 302 7.56 -16.32 -11.13
C LEU A 302 8.70 -15.94 -10.19
N PRO A 303 8.76 -14.69 -9.71
CA PRO A 303 9.80 -14.27 -8.79
C PRO A 303 9.68 -15.00 -7.44
N ALA A 304 10.80 -15.10 -6.73
CA ALA A 304 10.80 -15.55 -5.35
C ALA A 304 10.22 -14.46 -4.42
N TYR A 305 9.23 -14.83 -3.61
CA TYR A 305 8.66 -13.93 -2.60
C TYR A 305 9.64 -13.76 -1.42
N PRO A 306 9.89 -12.54 -0.94
CA PRO A 306 10.81 -12.30 0.17
C PRO A 306 10.21 -12.79 1.50
N GLY A 307 10.98 -13.54 2.28
CA GLY A 307 10.60 -13.99 3.62
C GLY A 307 9.20 -14.61 3.66
N THR A 308 8.33 -14.07 4.51
CA THR A 308 6.92 -14.45 4.68
C THR A 308 5.94 -13.56 3.90
N SER A 309 6.42 -12.70 3.01
CA SER A 309 5.55 -11.79 2.25
C SER A 309 4.57 -12.57 1.38
N MET A 310 3.32 -12.11 1.34
CA MET A 310 2.26 -12.67 0.50
C MET A 310 2.16 -11.99 -0.87
N CYS A 311 2.85 -10.86 -1.04
CA CYS A 311 2.96 -10.11 -2.28
C CYS A 311 4.41 -9.77 -2.60
N ILE A 312 4.69 -9.47 -3.86
CA ILE A 312 5.97 -8.92 -4.30
C ILE A 312 5.73 -7.91 -5.41
N ARG A 313 6.41 -6.77 -5.34
CA ARG A 313 6.40 -5.80 -6.43
C ARG A 313 7.12 -6.35 -7.65
N ILE A 314 6.48 -6.25 -8.81
CA ILE A 314 6.97 -6.69 -10.10
C ILE A 314 6.95 -5.53 -11.11
N GLY A 315 7.56 -5.72 -12.27
CA GLY A 315 7.64 -4.69 -13.31
C GLY A 315 8.71 -3.64 -13.05
N LYS A 316 8.69 -2.55 -13.84
CA LYS A 316 9.69 -1.50 -13.73
C LYS A 316 9.51 -0.73 -12.42
N PRO A 317 10.58 -0.47 -11.65
CA PRO A 317 10.48 0.42 -10.50
C PRO A 317 9.94 1.78 -10.97
N PRO A 318 9.06 2.43 -10.19
CA PRO A 318 8.53 3.73 -10.57
C PRO A 318 9.68 4.67 -10.89
N LYS A 319 9.61 5.36 -12.04
CA LYS A 319 10.53 6.46 -12.34
C LYS A 319 10.20 7.58 -11.36
N ILE A 320 10.84 7.56 -10.21
CA ILE A 320 10.80 8.67 -9.27
C ILE A 320 11.58 9.80 -9.95
N ASP A 321 10.87 10.84 -10.37
CA ASP A 321 11.51 12.10 -10.70
C ASP A 321 12.04 12.70 -9.39
N ILE A 322 13.31 12.47 -9.09
CA ILE A 322 13.97 12.98 -7.87
C ILE A 322 13.79 14.50 -7.76
N SER A 323 13.60 15.21 -8.87
CA SER A 323 13.39 16.65 -8.85
C SER A 323 12.01 17.07 -8.34
N SER A 324 10.98 16.23 -8.49
CA SER A 324 9.62 16.51 -8.01
C SER A 324 9.44 16.24 -6.51
N LEU A 325 10.33 15.44 -5.90
CA LEU A 325 10.41 15.23 -4.45
C LEU A 325 11.06 16.39 -3.69
N ARG A 326 11.61 17.39 -4.39
CA ARG A 326 12.25 18.55 -3.76
C ARG A 326 11.20 19.55 -3.30
N GLU A 327 10.86 19.50 -2.02
CA GLU A 327 10.14 20.59 -1.36
C GLU A 327 11.13 21.71 -1.00
N ASN A 328 10.92 22.91 -1.53
CA ASN A 328 11.76 24.07 -1.22
C ASN A 328 11.11 24.89 -0.10
N TYR A 329 11.74 24.91 1.07
CA TYR A 329 11.51 25.98 2.05
C TYR A 329 12.41 27.17 1.68
N ILE A 330 11.80 28.31 1.39
CA ILE A 330 12.55 29.56 1.21
C ILE A 330 12.69 30.17 2.60
N SER A 331 13.85 29.93 3.23
CA SER A 331 14.26 30.71 4.40
C SER A 331 14.39 32.19 3.99
N PRO A 332 14.13 33.17 4.88
CA PRO A 332 14.54 34.55 4.65
C PRO A 332 16.03 34.64 4.27
N ALA A 333 16.41 35.76 3.65
CA ALA A 333 17.78 36.01 3.24
C ALA A 333 18.74 35.75 4.43
N LEU A 334 19.74 34.89 4.24
CA LEU A 334 20.79 34.66 5.21
C LEU A 334 21.88 35.73 4.98
N LEU A 335 21.86 36.80 5.76
CA LEU A 335 22.87 37.84 5.66
C LEU A 335 24.19 37.35 6.26
N GLU A 336 25.32 37.84 5.76
CA GLU A 336 26.65 37.44 6.23
C GLU A 336 26.84 37.71 7.74
N GLU A 337 26.21 38.78 8.24
CA GLU A 337 26.17 39.16 9.66
C GLU A 337 25.30 38.25 10.54
N GLU A 338 24.43 37.43 9.94
CA GLU A 338 23.56 36.48 10.62
C GLU A 338 24.12 35.05 10.62
N VAL A 339 25.25 34.82 9.94
CA VAL A 339 25.90 33.52 9.88
C VAL A 339 26.55 33.22 11.23
N VAL A 340 26.15 32.09 11.81
CA VAL A 340 26.75 31.57 13.04
C VAL A 340 28.18 31.12 12.72
N ALA A 341 29.13 31.53 13.57
CA ALA A 341 30.55 31.25 13.37
C ALA A 341 30.88 29.75 13.40
N ASP A 342 30.17 28.98 14.22
CA ASP A 342 30.30 27.52 14.24
C ASP A 342 29.40 26.89 13.16
N PRO A 343 29.96 26.07 12.26
CA PRO A 343 29.22 25.49 11.15
C PRO A 343 28.20 24.42 11.58
N PHE A 344 28.40 23.76 12.73
CA PHE A 344 27.43 22.78 13.25
C PHE A 344 26.24 23.50 13.87
N ASP A 345 26.48 24.57 14.61
CA ASP A 345 25.42 25.42 15.14
C ASP A 345 24.61 26.09 14.01
N GLN A 346 25.29 26.54 12.94
CA GLN A 346 24.63 27.07 11.74
C GLN A 346 23.75 26.03 11.06
N PHE A 347 24.22 24.79 10.94
CA PHE A 347 23.45 23.68 10.40
C PHE A 347 22.25 23.33 11.29
N GLN A 348 22.46 23.25 12.61
CA GLN A 348 21.40 22.93 13.56
C GLN A 348 20.27 23.98 13.51
N LYS A 349 20.63 25.28 13.45
CA LYS A 349 19.68 26.37 13.27
C LYS A 349 18.84 26.20 12.00
N TRP A 350 19.48 25.91 10.87
CA TRP A 350 18.77 25.63 9.61
C TRP A 350 17.86 24.40 9.73
N PHE A 351 18.35 23.33 10.34
CA PHE A 351 17.61 22.08 10.49
C PHE A 351 16.35 22.28 11.34
N ASP A 352 16.47 23.02 12.45
CA ASP A 352 15.35 23.37 13.32
C ASP A 352 14.33 24.25 12.58
N ASP A 353 14.78 25.24 11.80
CA ASP A 353 13.91 26.08 10.97
C ASP A 353 13.17 25.24 9.90
N ALA A 354 13.85 24.30 9.24
CA ALA A 354 13.27 23.40 8.24
C ALA A 354 12.23 22.45 8.87
N MET A 355 12.52 21.90 10.04
CA MET A 355 11.58 21.07 10.80
C MET A 355 10.37 21.88 11.29
N ALA A 356 10.58 23.11 11.76
CA ALA A 356 9.50 24.02 12.17
C ALA A 356 8.60 24.44 10.98
N ALA A 357 9.16 24.50 9.77
CA ALA A 357 8.42 24.71 8.53
C ALA A 357 7.63 23.47 8.05
N GLY A 358 7.77 22.33 8.74
CA GLY A 358 7.05 21.11 8.43
C GLY A 358 7.65 20.29 7.29
N LEU A 359 8.90 20.55 6.88
CA LEU A 359 9.60 19.73 5.90
C LEU A 359 9.85 18.32 6.46
N LYS A 360 9.43 17.31 5.73
CA LYS A 360 9.63 15.90 6.11
C LYS A 360 11.02 15.45 5.66
N GLU A 361 11.85 15.06 6.62
CA GLU A 361 13.24 14.59 6.40
C GLU A 361 14.17 15.61 5.70
N PRO A 362 14.44 16.80 6.29
CA PRO A 362 15.40 17.74 5.73
C PRO A 362 16.78 17.09 5.62
N ASN A 363 17.33 17.02 4.41
CA ASN A 363 18.57 16.26 4.14
C ASN A 363 19.64 17.06 3.37
N ALA A 364 19.32 18.27 2.90
CA ALA A 364 20.26 19.13 2.21
C ALA A 364 19.85 20.62 2.35
N MET A 365 20.85 21.48 2.57
CA MET A 365 20.73 22.93 2.47
C MET A 365 21.41 23.38 1.17
N ALA A 366 20.71 24.18 0.36
CA ALA A 366 21.29 24.84 -0.81
C ALA A 366 21.33 26.35 -0.57
N LEU A 367 22.54 26.92 -0.53
CA LEU A 367 22.76 28.36 -0.44
C LEU A 367 23.13 28.88 -1.83
N SER A 368 22.40 29.88 -2.30
CA SER A 368 22.73 30.62 -3.51
C SER A 368 23.07 32.05 -3.11
N THR A 369 24.30 32.50 -3.40
CA THR A 369 24.65 33.91 -3.32
C THR A 369 23.85 34.66 -4.37
N THR A 370 23.35 35.86 -4.03
CA THR A 370 22.70 36.75 -4.99
C THR A 370 23.20 38.17 -4.80
N GLY A 371 23.35 38.90 -5.90
CA GLY A 371 23.62 40.34 -5.88
C GLY A 371 22.44 41.14 -5.34
N LYS A 372 22.62 42.47 -5.19
CA LYS A 372 21.57 43.38 -4.70
C LYS A 372 20.29 43.40 -5.56
N ASP A 373 20.36 42.89 -6.80
CA ASP A 373 19.24 42.74 -7.71
C ASP A 373 18.55 41.36 -7.63
N GLY A 374 18.96 40.50 -6.68
CA GLY A 374 18.38 39.18 -6.45
C GLY A 374 18.76 38.14 -7.50
N LYS A 375 19.80 38.38 -8.30
CA LYS A 375 20.33 37.44 -9.29
C LYS A 375 21.62 36.77 -8.79
N PRO A 376 21.89 35.50 -9.17
CA PRO A 376 23.11 34.79 -8.80
C PRO A 376 24.39 35.51 -9.17
#